data_AF-A0A846GL45-F1
#
_entry.id   AF-A0A846GL45-F1
#
_cell.length_a   1.000
_cell.length_b   1.000
_cell.length_c   1.000
_cell.angle_alpha   90.00
_cell.angle_beta   90.00
_cell.angle_gamma   90.00
#
_symmetry.space_group_name_H-M   'P 1'
#
loop_
_entity.id
_entity.type
_entity.pdbx_description
1 polymer ?
#
loop_
_entity_poly.entity_id
_entity_poly.type
_entity_poly.pdbx_seq_one_letter_code
_entity_poly.pdbx_strand_id
1 'polypeptide(L)'
;MEQWITAELERTELGDKRRTKRLIKIVEYLSASPEASVPQASGTWSQTKATYKFWDSPDIKPSMIRLGHIDATVERMAKHQVVLAIQDTTELNYTSHKATSATGYLDSKYAKGLKVHERVNSEYTGNTTRHY
;
A
#
# COMPACT_ATOMS: atom_id res chain seq x y z
N MET A 1 5.32 -9.15 -14.59
CA MET A 1 4.70 -8.58 -13.36
C MET A 1 5.59 -7.52 -12.71
N GLU A 2 6.92 -7.53 -12.89
CA GLU A 2 7.86 -6.57 -12.27
C GLU A 2 7.77 -5.12 -12.78
N GLN A 3 7.34 -4.90 -14.03
CA GLN A 3 7.39 -3.56 -14.66
C GLN A 3 6.46 -2.54 -14.00
N TRP A 4 5.25 -2.93 -13.58
CA TRP A 4 4.33 -1.98 -12.95
C TRP A 4 4.83 -1.55 -11.56
N ILE A 5 5.45 -2.46 -10.81
CA ILE A 5 5.97 -2.19 -9.45
C ILE A 5 7.11 -1.19 -9.52
N THR A 6 8.00 -1.37 -10.50
CA THR A 6 9.10 -0.42 -10.72
C THR A 6 8.54 0.95 -11.10
N ALA A 7 7.64 1.02 -12.08
CA ALA A 7 7.00 2.28 -12.46
C ALA A 7 6.26 2.96 -11.29
N GLU A 8 5.71 2.16 -10.37
CA GLU A 8 4.97 2.65 -9.20
C GLU A 8 5.89 3.20 -8.11
N LEU A 9 7.05 2.57 -7.88
CA LEU A 9 7.82 2.76 -6.65
C LEU A 9 9.25 3.27 -6.88
N GLU A 10 9.75 3.34 -8.12
CA GLU A 10 11.13 3.74 -8.41
C GLU A 10 11.49 5.15 -7.89
N ARG A 11 10.50 6.04 -7.84
CA ARG A 11 10.65 7.43 -7.35
C ARG A 11 10.41 7.59 -5.86
N THR A 12 10.18 6.49 -5.14
CA THR A 12 9.97 6.55 -3.69
C THR A 12 11.27 6.95 -2.99
N GLU A 13 11.27 8.12 -2.37
CA GLU A 13 12.40 8.65 -1.61
C GLU A 13 12.45 8.06 -0.19
N LEU A 14 13.36 7.11 0.02
CA LEU A 14 13.58 6.44 1.31
C LEU A 14 14.94 6.79 1.95
N GLY A 15 15.59 7.85 1.47
CA GLY A 15 16.89 8.34 1.93
C GLY A 15 18.11 7.55 1.43
N ASP A 16 17.92 6.34 0.88
CA ASP A 16 18.97 5.56 0.22
C ASP A 16 18.35 4.73 -0.92
N LYS A 17 18.93 4.80 -2.12
CA LYS A 17 18.48 4.04 -3.30
C LYS A 17 18.38 2.53 -3.05
N ARG A 18 19.20 1.98 -2.16
CA ARG A 18 19.14 0.55 -1.76
C ARG A 18 17.84 0.21 -1.04
N ARG A 19 17.25 1.15 -0.28
CA ARG A 19 15.95 0.99 0.38
C ARG A 19 14.83 0.98 -0.64
N THR A 20 14.86 1.85 -1.64
CA THR A 20 13.87 1.85 -2.72
C THR A 20 13.94 0.56 -3.54
N LYS A 21 15.14 0.10 -3.90
CA LYS A 21 15.33 -1.22 -4.55
C LYS A 21 14.81 -2.36 -3.68
N ARG A 22 15.02 -2.29 -2.37
CA ARG A 22 14.50 -3.28 -1.42
C ARG A 22 12.97 -3.25 -1.37
N LEU A 23 12.34 -2.07 -1.34
CA LEU A 23 10.89 -1.91 -1.38
C LEU A 23 10.29 -2.56 -2.63
N ILE A 24 10.85 -2.27 -3.81
CA ILE A 24 10.41 -2.87 -5.08
C ILE A 24 10.46 -4.40 -4.98
N LYS A 25 11.60 -4.95 -4.52
CA LYS A 25 11.75 -6.39 -4.35
C LYS A 25 10.76 -6.99 -3.35
N ILE A 26 10.45 -6.28 -2.26
CA ILE A 26 9.45 -6.70 -1.28
C ILE A 26 8.06 -6.79 -1.94
N VAL A 27 7.66 -5.77 -2.68
CA VAL A 27 6.36 -5.73 -3.35
C VAL A 27 6.28 -6.77 -4.47
N GLU A 28 7.37 -7.05 -5.19
CA GLU A 28 7.44 -8.10 -6.22
C GLU A 28 7.00 -9.47 -5.69
N TYR A 29 7.67 -9.98 -4.65
CA TYR A 29 7.34 -11.33 -4.19
C TYR A 29 6.04 -11.38 -3.36
N LEU A 30 5.66 -10.29 -2.67
CA LEU A 30 4.39 -10.25 -1.94
C LEU A 30 3.20 -10.18 -2.90
N SER A 31 3.30 -9.43 -4.00
CA SER A 31 2.25 -9.37 -5.02
C SER A 31 2.16 -10.63 -5.88
N ALA A 32 3.27 -11.35 -6.06
CA ALA A 32 3.29 -12.65 -6.75
C ALA A 32 2.63 -13.77 -5.93
N SER A 33 2.48 -13.60 -4.61
CA SER A 33 1.88 -14.61 -3.72
C SER A 33 1.13 -13.93 -2.56
N PRO A 34 0.02 -13.23 -2.85
CA PRO A 34 -0.64 -12.32 -1.91
C PRO A 34 -1.23 -13.02 -0.67
N GLU A 35 -1.58 -14.31 -0.79
CA GLU A 35 -2.12 -15.11 0.31
C GLU A 35 -1.03 -15.79 1.15
N ALA A 36 0.22 -15.78 0.68
CA ALA A 36 1.32 -16.43 1.36
C ALA A 36 1.82 -15.59 2.53
N SER A 37 2.24 -16.25 3.61
CA SER A 37 2.95 -15.56 4.69
C SER A 37 4.27 -14.96 4.18
N VAL A 38 4.79 -13.94 4.87
CA VAL A 38 6.03 -13.26 4.48
C VAL A 38 7.20 -14.23 4.27
N PRO A 39 7.45 -15.24 5.13
CA PRO A 39 8.51 -16.20 4.89
C PRO A 39 8.28 -17.08 3.64
N GLN A 40 7.03 -17.47 3.36
CA GLN A 40 6.68 -18.26 2.19
C GLN A 40 6.88 -17.44 0.91
N ALA A 41 6.35 -16.21 0.86
CA ALA A 41 6.48 -15.33 -0.29
C ALA A 41 7.94 -14.91 -0.56
N SER A 42 8.73 -14.67 0.51
CA SER A 42 10.13 -14.24 0.39
C SER A 42 11.07 -15.31 -0.20
N GLY A 43 10.67 -16.59 -0.19
CA GLY A 43 11.39 -17.74 -0.74
C GLY A 43 12.68 -18.16 0.00
N THR A 44 13.34 -17.26 0.74
CA THR A 44 14.54 -17.57 1.51
C THR A 44 14.57 -16.86 2.86
N TRP A 45 15.33 -17.41 3.81
CA TRP A 45 15.48 -16.82 5.15
C TRP A 45 16.16 -15.45 5.13
N SER A 46 17.14 -15.26 4.24
CA SER A 46 17.84 -13.98 4.11
C SER A 46 16.90 -12.88 3.60
N GLN A 47 16.03 -13.18 2.63
CA GLN A 47 15.01 -12.24 2.16
C GLN A 47 13.98 -11.96 3.25
N THR A 48 13.48 -13.00 3.91
CA THR A 48 12.53 -12.87 5.04
C THR A 48 13.05 -11.92 6.12
N LYS A 49 14.30 -12.09 6.55
CA LYS A 49 14.94 -11.22 7.54
C LYS A 49 15.13 -9.80 7.02
N ALA A 50 15.47 -9.63 5.74
CA ALA A 50 15.60 -8.31 5.14
C ALA A 50 14.25 -7.56 5.11
N THR A 51 13.14 -8.26 4.87
CA THR A 51 11.78 -7.71 4.89
C THR A 51 11.39 -7.20 6.27
N TYR A 52 11.53 -8.05 7.29
CA TYR A 52 11.23 -7.63 8.65
C TYR A 52 12.11 -6.47 9.12
N LYS A 53 13.42 -6.49 8.81
CA LYS A 53 14.33 -5.36 9.09
C LYS A 53 13.94 -4.08 8.34
N PHE A 54 13.40 -4.21 7.13
CA PHE A 54 12.93 -3.07 6.35
C PHE A 54 11.72 -2.41 7.03
N TRP A 55 10.73 -3.21 7.47
CA TRP A 55 9.56 -2.69 8.19
C TRP A 55 9.85 -2.17 9.59
N ASP A 56 10.84 -2.75 10.27
CA ASP A 56 11.26 -2.34 11.62
C ASP A 56 12.23 -1.13 11.61
N SER A 57 12.65 -0.67 10.41
CA SER A 57 13.60 0.43 10.30
C SER A 57 12.99 1.75 10.75
N PRO A 58 13.59 2.47 11.72
CA PRO A 58 13.07 3.77 12.15
C PRO A 58 13.20 4.85 11.08
N ASP A 59 14.07 4.65 10.08
CA ASP A 59 14.32 5.61 9.00
C ASP A 59 13.31 5.49 7.85
N ILE A 60 12.52 4.41 7.81
CA ILE A 60 11.53 4.17 6.77
C ILE A 60 10.16 4.42 7.39
N LYS A 61 9.52 5.53 7.02
CA LYS A 61 8.17 5.85 7.50
C LYS A 61 7.12 5.35 6.51
N PRO A 62 5.97 4.79 6.96
CA PRO A 62 4.88 4.41 6.08
C PRO A 62 4.39 5.54 5.17
N SER A 63 4.47 6.80 5.63
CA SER A 63 4.13 7.98 4.83
C SER A 63 5.03 8.18 3.61
N MET A 64 6.30 7.81 3.69
CA MET A 64 7.23 7.92 2.55
C MET A 64 6.85 6.94 1.44
N ILE A 65 6.47 5.71 1.81
CA ILE A 65 5.98 4.69 0.86
C ILE A 65 4.67 5.15 0.22
N ARG A 66 3.73 5.68 1.02
CA ARG A 66 2.47 6.21 0.50
C ARG A 66 2.71 7.38 -0.45
N LEU A 67 3.65 8.28 -0.16
CA LEU A 67 3.95 9.42 -1.01
C LEU A 67 4.43 8.98 -2.40
N GLY A 68 5.35 8.02 -2.49
CA GLY A 68 5.80 7.49 -3.78
C GLY A 68 4.65 6.91 -4.63
N HIS A 69 3.74 6.16 -3.99
CA HIS A 69 2.53 5.65 -4.65
C HIS A 69 1.55 6.76 -5.05
N ILE A 70 1.39 7.80 -4.23
CA ILE A 70 0.55 8.96 -4.53
C ILE A 70 1.11 9.71 -5.74
N ASP A 71 2.42 9.94 -5.80
CA ASP A 71 3.07 10.64 -6.92
C ASP A 71 2.84 9.89 -8.23
N ALA A 72 3.07 8.57 -8.24
CA ALA A 72 2.78 7.73 -9.40
C ALA A 72 1.30 7.75 -9.79
N THR A 73 0.40 7.79 -8.80
CA THR A 73 -1.05 7.93 -9.03
C THR A 73 -1.41 9.28 -9.65
N VAL A 74 -0.83 10.38 -9.17
CA VAL A 74 -1.06 11.73 -9.71
C VAL A 74 -0.57 11.82 -11.16
N GLU A 75 0.58 11.23 -11.47
CA GLU A 75 1.11 11.17 -12.83
C GLU A 75 0.20 10.39 -13.79
N ARG A 76 -0.43 9.31 -13.33
CA ARG A 76 -1.45 8.60 -14.11
C ARG A 76 -2.70 9.45 -14.29
N MET A 77 -3.19 10.07 -13.21
CA MET A 77 -4.38 10.93 -13.25
C MET A 77 -4.25 12.10 -14.24
N ALA A 78 -3.06 12.68 -14.37
CA ALA A 78 -2.78 13.79 -15.29
C ALA A 78 -3.05 13.46 -16.77
N LYS A 79 -3.18 12.17 -17.12
CA LYS A 79 -3.47 11.71 -18.49
C LYS A 79 -4.96 11.68 -18.82
N HIS A 80 -5.84 11.93 -17.85
CA HIS A 80 -7.29 11.83 -18.00
C HIS A 80 -7.95 13.21 -17.81
N GLN A 81 -8.98 13.50 -18.60
CA GLN A 81 -9.70 14.78 -18.51
C GLN A 81 -10.54 14.89 -17.23
N VAL A 82 -11.14 13.78 -16.81
CA VAL A 82 -11.99 13.70 -15.62
C VAL A 82 -11.61 12.46 -14.83
N VAL A 83 -11.34 12.66 -13.54
CA VAL A 83 -11.05 11.60 -12.57
C VAL A 83 -12.04 11.69 -11.42
N LEU A 84 -12.67 10.57 -11.09
CA LEU A 84 -13.53 10.44 -9.92
C LEU A 84 -12.67 10.10 -8.70
N ALA A 85 -12.75 10.95 -7.66
CA ALA A 85 -12.14 10.72 -6.37
C ALA A 85 -13.17 10.07 -5.42
N ILE A 86 -13.20 8.74 -5.37
CA ILE A 86 -14.12 7.99 -4.52
C ILE A 86 -13.50 7.86 -3.13
N GLN A 87 -14.24 8.20 -2.08
CA GLN A 87 -13.75 8.19 -0.70
C GLN A 87 -14.66 7.32 0.17
N ASP A 88 -14.03 6.52 1.03
CA ASP A 88 -14.73 5.70 2.02
C ASP A 88 -13.83 5.47 3.24
N THR A 89 -14.40 4.92 4.32
CA THR A 89 -13.68 4.55 5.53
C THR A 89 -13.89 3.08 5.85
N THR A 90 -12.80 2.33 5.91
CA THR A 90 -12.80 0.91 6.29
C THR A 90 -12.14 0.69 7.64
N GLU A 91 -12.37 -0.48 8.24
CA GLU A 91 -11.77 -0.87 9.52
C GLU A 91 -10.82 -2.06 9.35
N LEU A 92 -9.60 -1.91 9.87
CA LEU A 92 -8.66 -3.02 10.03
C LEU A 92 -8.79 -3.57 11.45
N ASN A 93 -9.43 -4.73 11.59
CA ASN A 93 -9.70 -5.36 12.88
C ASN A 93 -8.52 -6.22 13.36
N TYR A 94 -7.92 -5.83 14.49
CA TYR A 94 -6.79 -6.51 15.12
C TYR A 94 -7.13 -7.08 16.50
N THR A 95 -8.40 -7.30 16.81
CA THR A 95 -8.87 -7.73 18.14
C THR A 95 -8.22 -9.03 18.63
N SER A 96 -7.96 -9.98 17.72
CA SER A 96 -7.28 -11.24 18.02
C SER A 96 -5.75 -11.09 18.18
N HIS A 97 -5.16 -9.99 17.70
CA HIS A 97 -3.72 -9.74 17.72
C HIS A 97 -3.31 -8.95 18.96
N LYS A 98 -3.31 -9.62 20.12
CA LYS A 98 -3.07 -9.00 21.44
C LYS A 98 -1.71 -8.28 21.57
N ALA A 99 -0.72 -8.65 20.76
CA ALA A 99 0.60 -8.02 20.74
C ALA A 99 0.63 -6.70 19.94
N THR A 100 -0.40 -6.42 19.13
CA THR A 100 -0.48 -5.18 18.34
C THR A 100 -0.83 -4.01 19.26
N SER A 101 0.14 -3.13 19.46
CA SER A 101 0.00 -1.90 20.23
C SER A 101 -0.48 -0.73 19.36
N ALA A 102 -0.76 0.42 19.98
CA ALA A 102 -1.21 1.64 19.31
C ALA A 102 -2.49 1.49 18.45
N THR A 103 -3.39 0.59 18.84
CA THR A 103 -4.73 0.42 18.23
C THR A 103 -5.80 1.17 19.02
N GLY A 104 -6.84 1.65 18.32
CA GLY A 104 -8.01 2.30 18.91
C GLY A 104 -9.22 1.37 18.97
N TYR A 105 -10.32 1.85 19.55
CA TYR A 105 -11.62 1.19 19.41
C TYR A 105 -12.16 1.35 17.99
N LEU A 106 -12.80 0.30 17.49
CA LEU A 106 -13.63 0.35 16.28
C LEU A 106 -15.06 0.78 16.66
N ASP A 107 -16.04 0.53 15.80
CA ASP A 107 -17.46 0.85 16.07
C ASP A 107 -18.06 0.08 17.27
N SER A 108 -17.32 -0.89 17.83
CA SER A 108 -17.65 -1.58 19.05
C SER A 108 -16.53 -1.46 20.08
N LYS A 109 -16.90 -1.25 21.35
CA LYS A 109 -15.98 -1.26 22.49
C LYS A 109 -15.26 -2.60 22.70
N TYR A 110 -15.74 -3.68 22.08
CA TYR A 110 -15.12 -5.01 22.13
C TYR A 110 -14.15 -5.25 20.97
N ALA A 111 -14.09 -4.35 20.00
CA ALA A 111 -13.25 -4.46 18.83
C ALA A 111 -12.14 -3.40 18.86
N LYS A 112 -10.90 -3.83 18.56
CA LYS A 112 -9.73 -2.96 18.47
C LYS A 112 -9.08 -3.04 17.10
N GLY A 113 -8.62 -1.90 16.60
CA GLY A 113 -8.10 -1.81 15.25
C GLY A 113 -7.70 -0.42 14.82
N LEU A 114 -7.71 -0.21 13.51
CA LEU A 114 -7.48 1.08 12.85
C LEU A 114 -8.65 1.39 11.94
N LYS A 115 -9.15 2.63 11.99
CA LYS A 115 -9.99 3.18 10.92
C LYS A 115 -9.09 3.75 9.84
N VAL A 116 -9.30 3.33 8.59
CA VAL A 116 -8.52 3.76 7.44
C VAL A 116 -9.46 4.52 6.51
N HIS A 117 -9.27 5.84 6.43
CA HIS A 117 -9.93 6.66 5.43
C HIS A 117 -9.06 6.70 4.19
N GLU A 118 -9.62 6.25 3.07
CA GLU A 118 -8.89 6.10 1.82
C GLU A 118 -9.62 6.75 0.65
N ARG A 119 -8.86 6.98 -0.43
CA ARG A 119 -9.36 7.51 -1.69
C ARG A 119 -8.90 6.60 -2.83
N VAL A 120 -9.85 6.13 -3.61
CA VAL A 120 -9.61 5.40 -4.86
C VAL A 120 -9.97 6.31 -6.03
N ASN A 121 -9.11 6.36 -7.04
CA ASN A 121 -9.31 7.19 -8.23
C ASN A 121 -9.70 6.33 -9.43
N SER A 122 -10.73 6.75 -10.16
CA SER A 122 -11.18 6.11 -11.41
C SER A 122 -11.22 7.13 -12.53
N GLU A 123 -10.86 6.73 -13.75
CA GLU A 123 -11.19 7.50 -14.94
C GLU A 123 -12.71 7.58 -15.09
N TYR A 124 -13.22 8.73 -15.54
CA TYR A 124 -14.61 8.88 -15.95
C TYR A 124 -14.72 8.75 -17.47
N THR A 125 -15.19 7.60 -17.94
CA THR A 125 -15.55 7.36 -19.33
C THR A 125 -17.05 7.59 -19.46
N GLY A 126 -17.46 8.84 -19.69
CA GLY A 126 -18.88 9.23 -19.63
C GLY A 126 -19.80 8.29 -20.40
N ASN A 127 -20.71 7.60 -19.69
CA ASN A 127 -21.75 6.81 -20.32
C ASN A 127 -22.76 7.80 -20.92
N THR A 128 -22.61 8.07 -22.21
CA THR A 128 -23.54 8.93 -22.96
C THR A 128 -24.78 8.11 -23.31
N THR A 129 -25.59 7.76 -22.31
CA THR A 129 -26.97 7.33 -22.54
C THR A 129 -27.86 8.40 -21.96
N ARG A 130 -28.07 9.47 -22.74
CA ARG A 130 -29.19 10.38 -22.52
C ARG A 130 -30.46 9.58 -22.78
N HIS A 131 -31.08 9.08 -21.71
CA HIS A 131 -32.50 8.78 -21.75
C HIS A 131 -33.23 10.12 -21.66
N TYR A 132 -33.62 10.63 -22.83
CA TYR A 132 -34.70 11.61 -22.96
C TYR A 132 -36.03 10.92 -22.73
#